data_AF-A0A971NBQ5-F1
#
_entry.id   AF-A0A971NBQ5-F1
#
_cell.length_a   1.000
_cell.length_b   1.000
_cell.length_c   1.000
_cell.angle_alpha   90.00
_cell.angle_beta   90.00
_cell.angle_gamma   90.00
#
_symmetry.space_group_name_H-M   'P 1'
#
loop_
_entity.id
_entity.type
_entity.pdbx_description
1 polymer ?
#
loop_
_entity_poly.entity_id
_entity_poly.type
_entity_poly.pdbx_seq_one_letter_code
_entity_poly.pdbx_strand_id
1 'polypeptide(L)'
;MSLKNCKRCGKLFNIRGYTYNVCKDCLEKDNADFERLRQYILTHPYASVLELSQETGVEPAVITRFHREGRFINREKQEGNLLCAQCGAPVPAGQFCKECGTQTPRKNR
;
A
#
# COMPACT_ATOMS: atom_id res chain seq x y z
N MET A 1 -26.46 28.37 5.54
CA MET A 1 -25.19 27.89 6.13
C MET A 1 -25.43 26.48 6.65
N SER A 2 -24.87 25.46 6.02
CA SER A 2 -25.13 24.06 6.40
C SER A 2 -24.00 23.56 7.29
N LEU A 3 -24.32 23.33 8.56
CA LEU A 3 -23.42 22.74 9.55
C LEU A 3 -23.58 21.22 9.52
N LYS A 4 -22.47 20.48 9.63
CA LYS A 4 -22.46 19.02 9.74
C LYS A 4 -21.45 18.58 10.80
N ASN A 5 -21.72 17.44 11.40
CA ASN A 5 -20.78 16.81 12.33
C ASN A 5 -19.67 16.10 11.56
N CYS A 6 -18.43 16.30 11.98
CA CYS A 6 -17.29 15.54 11.52
C CYS A 6 -17.44 14.08 11.96
N LYS A 7 -17.37 13.13 11.00
CA LYS A 7 -17.43 11.70 11.34
C LYS A 7 -16.21 11.20 12.13
N ARG A 8 -15.10 11.94 12.15
CA ARG A 8 -13.85 11.56 12.83
C ARG A 8 -13.76 12.10 14.26
N CYS A 9 -14.18 13.35 14.50
CA CYS A 9 -14.02 14.00 15.80
C CYS A 9 -15.34 14.50 16.42
N GLY A 10 -16.48 14.33 15.75
CA GLY A 10 -17.79 14.76 16.23
C GLY A 10 -18.05 16.27 16.19
N LYS A 11 -17.02 17.11 15.98
CA LYS A 11 -17.17 18.58 15.93
C LYS A 11 -18.09 19.03 14.80
N LEU A 12 -18.91 20.04 15.08
CA LEU A 12 -19.70 20.76 14.09
C LEU A 12 -18.79 21.63 13.22
N PHE A 13 -18.91 21.52 11.91
CA PHE A 13 -18.19 22.35 10.95
C PHE A 13 -19.10 22.76 9.79
N ASN A 14 -18.76 23.88 9.14
CA ASN A 14 -19.50 24.37 7.99
C ASN A 14 -19.13 23.56 6.73
N ILE A 15 -20.11 22.92 6.09
CA ILE A 15 -19.99 22.44 4.71
C ILE A 15 -20.16 23.63 3.78
N ARG A 16 -19.09 24.40 3.57
CA ARG A 16 -19.04 25.35 2.44
C ARG A 16 -18.37 24.65 1.25
N GLY A 17 -19.15 23.88 0.49
CA GLY A 17 -18.68 23.27 -0.77
C GLY A 17 -17.71 22.08 -0.63
N TYR A 18 -17.50 21.56 0.58
CA TYR A 18 -16.67 20.37 0.79
C TYR A 18 -17.48 19.09 0.52
N THR A 19 -16.94 18.22 -0.34
CA THR A 19 -17.46 16.86 -0.58
C THR A 19 -17.10 15.88 0.56
N TYR A 20 -16.15 16.27 1.42
CA TYR A 20 -15.62 15.41 2.48
C TYR A 20 -16.51 15.42 3.73
N ASN A 21 -16.70 14.24 4.34
CA ASN A 21 -17.50 14.04 5.56
C ASN A 21 -16.75 14.35 6.87
N VAL A 22 -15.59 15.01 6.76
CA VAL A 22 -14.68 15.32 7.88
C VAL A 22 -14.38 16.82 7.86
N CYS A 23 -14.13 17.39 9.05
CA CYS A 23 -13.78 18.80 9.17
C CYS A 23 -12.38 19.07 8.62
N LYS A 24 -12.09 20.34 8.32
CA LYS A 24 -10.79 20.78 7.78
C LYS A 24 -9.60 20.35 8.66
N ASP A 25 -9.71 20.49 9.98
CA ASP A 25 -8.68 20.06 10.94
C ASP A 25 -8.37 18.56 10.86
N CYS A 26 -9.41 17.73 10.76
CA CYS A 26 -9.24 16.28 10.58
C CYS A 26 -8.64 15.94 9.22
N LEU A 27 -9.02 16.66 8.16
CA LEU A 27 -8.47 16.48 6.82
C LEU A 27 -6.98 16.87 6.77
N GLU A 28 -6.61 17.99 7.39
CA GLU A 28 -5.21 18.41 7.50
C GLU A 28 -4.37 17.39 8.29
N LYS A 29 -4.91 16.85 9.37
CA LYS A 29 -4.29 15.73 10.10
C LYS A 29 -4.13 14.49 9.23
N ASP A 30 -5.18 14.09 8.51
CA ASP A 30 -5.15 12.96 7.58
C ASP A 30 -4.04 13.12 6.52
N ASN A 31 -3.90 14.31 5.95
CA ASN A 31 -2.84 14.62 4.98
C ASN A 31 -1.44 14.57 5.63
N ALA A 32 -1.28 15.11 6.83
CA ALA A 32 0.00 15.07 7.54
C ALA A 32 0.40 13.63 7.93
N ASP A 33 -0.56 12.84 8.41
CA ASP A 33 -0.40 11.42 8.71
C ASP A 33 -0.02 10.63 7.44
N PHE A 34 -0.71 10.93 6.33
CA PHE A 34 -0.45 10.31 5.03
C PHE A 34 0.95 10.60 4.51
N GLU A 35 1.42 11.84 4.62
CA GLU A 35 2.76 12.21 4.17
C GLU A 35 3.86 11.49 4.99
N ARG A 36 3.66 11.36 6.31
CA ARG A 36 4.57 10.58 7.17
C ARG A 36 4.61 9.11 6.77
N LEU A 37 3.44 8.49 6.60
CA LEU A 37 3.33 7.11 6.15
C LEU A 37 3.99 6.90 4.78
N ARG A 38 3.81 7.86 3.86
CA ARG A 38 4.43 7.81 2.53
C ARG A 38 5.96 7.83 2.60
N GLN A 39 6.53 8.75 3.38
CA GLN A 39 7.99 8.85 3.57
C GLN A 39 8.55 7.56 4.18
N TYR A 40 7.83 6.96 5.13
CA TYR A 40 8.22 5.71 5.76
C TYR A 40 8.14 4.52 4.80
N ILE A 41 7.05 4.38 4.03
CA ILE A 41 6.89 3.29 3.06
C ILE A 41 7.93 3.40 1.92
N LEU A 42 8.35 4.61 1.55
CA LEU A 42 9.40 4.81 0.55
C LEU A 42 10.77 4.28 1.00
N THR A 43 11.08 4.41 2.29
CA THR A 43 12.35 3.94 2.88
C THR A 43 12.28 2.49 3.34
N HIS A 44 11.11 2.06 3.83
CA HIS A 44 10.82 0.72 4.33
C HIS A 44 9.61 0.12 3.59
N PRO A 45 9.82 -0.42 2.38
CA PRO A 45 8.73 -0.94 1.56
C PRO A 45 8.06 -2.18 2.15
N TYR A 46 8.65 -2.83 3.15
CA TYR A 46 8.11 -4.02 3.82
C TYR A 46 7.61 -3.76 5.25
N ALA A 47 7.44 -2.48 5.62
CA ALA A 47 7.00 -2.10 6.96
C ALA A 47 5.62 -2.65 7.29
N SER A 48 5.47 -3.26 8.47
CA SER A 48 4.18 -3.75 8.94
C SER A 48 3.30 -2.61 9.48
N VAL A 49 1.99 -2.82 9.56
CA VAL A 49 1.02 -1.86 10.12
C VAL A 49 1.42 -1.43 11.54
N LEU A 50 1.99 -2.35 12.33
CA LEU A 50 2.47 -2.09 13.68
C LEU A 50 3.68 -1.16 13.70
N GLU A 51 4.67 -1.39 12.83
CA GLU A 51 5.87 -0.54 12.71
C GLU A 51 5.49 0.85 12.23
N LEU A 52 4.64 0.92 11.19
CA LEU A 52 4.10 2.18 10.69
C LEU A 52 3.41 2.96 11.81
N SER A 53 2.64 2.29 12.66
CA SER A 53 1.95 2.94 13.79
C SER A 53 2.93 3.48 14.84
N GLN A 54 3.96 2.70 15.19
CA GLN A 54 4.95 3.12 16.17
C GLN A 54 5.81 4.29 15.67
N GLU A 55 6.24 4.26 14.42
CA GLU A 55 7.13 5.28 13.86
C GLU A 55 6.41 6.56 13.44
N THR A 56 5.24 6.43 12.79
CA THR A 56 4.49 7.62 12.36
C THR A 56 3.60 8.21 13.46
N GLY A 57 3.36 7.45 14.55
CA GLY A 57 2.43 7.82 15.61
C GLY A 57 0.96 7.80 15.19
N VAL A 58 0.66 7.24 14.01
CA VAL A 58 -0.71 7.13 13.49
C VAL A 58 -1.36 5.88 14.07
N GLU A 59 -2.63 6.00 14.45
CA GLU A 59 -3.38 4.89 15.03
C GLU A 59 -3.51 3.72 14.03
N PRO A 60 -3.31 2.45 14.47
CA PRO A 60 -3.28 1.30 13.56
C PRO A 60 -4.61 1.09 12.82
N ALA A 61 -5.73 1.52 13.41
CA ALA A 61 -7.04 1.51 12.76
C ALA A 61 -7.10 2.43 11.53
N VAL A 62 -6.46 3.60 11.60
CA VAL A 62 -6.39 4.56 10.50
C VAL A 62 -5.48 4.04 9.39
N ILE A 63 -4.31 3.48 9.75
CA ILE A 63 -3.38 2.86 8.79
C ILE A 63 -4.06 1.70 8.06
N THR A 64 -4.75 0.84 8.79
CA THR A 64 -5.52 -0.29 8.22
C THR A 64 -6.60 0.20 7.26
N ARG A 65 -7.31 1.30 7.59
CA ARG A 65 -8.30 1.92 6.69
C ARG A 65 -7.66 2.36 5.40
N PHE A 66 -6.55 3.10 5.46
CA PHE A 66 -5.86 3.58 4.28
C PHE A 66 -5.24 2.45 3.43
N HIS A 67 -4.75 1.39 4.08
CA HIS A 67 -4.28 0.18 3.40
C HIS A 67 -5.43 -0.50 2.63
N ARG A 68 -6.61 -0.66 3.25
CA ARG A 68 -7.81 -1.18 2.59
C ARG A 68 -8.32 -0.29 1.46
N GLU A 69 -8.20 1.02 1.60
CA GLU A 69 -8.54 1.99 0.54
C GLU A 69 -7.52 2.01 -0.61
N GLY A 70 -6.42 1.24 -0.51
CA GLY A 70 -5.40 1.15 -1.56
C GLY A 70 -4.60 2.44 -1.74
N ARG A 71 -4.59 3.33 -0.75
CA ARG A 71 -3.89 4.63 -0.86
C ARG A 71 -2.36 4.51 -0.73
N PHE A 72 -1.86 3.35 -0.33
CA PHE A 72 -0.44 3.00 -0.39
C PHE A 72 -0.26 1.66 -1.10
N ILE A 73 0.70 1.60 -2.03
CA ILE A 73 1.04 0.38 -2.75
C ILE A 73 2.18 -0.28 -1.98
N ASN A 74 1.88 -1.37 -1.27
CA ASN A 74 2.92 -2.22 -0.76
C ASN A 74 3.58 -2.94 -1.95
N ARG A 75 4.88 -2.75 -2.16
CA ARG A 75 5.62 -3.35 -3.29
C ARG A 75 5.75 -4.87 -3.19
N GLU A 76 5.21 -5.49 -2.14
CA GLU A 76 5.13 -6.96 -2.02
C GLU A 76 4.47 -7.63 -3.24
N LYS A 77 3.60 -6.94 -3.99
CA LYS A 77 2.95 -7.52 -5.18
C LYS A 77 3.75 -7.50 -6.48
N GLN A 78 5.05 -7.18 -6.44
CA GLN A 78 5.94 -7.26 -7.62
C GLN A 78 7.01 -8.34 -7.53
N GLU A 79 7.02 -9.17 -6.50
CA GLU A 79 7.69 -10.48 -6.58
C GLU A 79 6.75 -11.46 -7.27
N GLY A 80 6.52 -11.22 -8.56
CA GLY A 80 6.14 -12.27 -9.48
C GLY A 80 7.29 -13.26 -9.53
N ASN A 81 7.36 -14.17 -8.55
CA ASN A 81 8.16 -15.37 -8.65
C ASN A 81 7.68 -16.07 -9.91
N LEU A 82 8.40 -15.85 -11.01
CA LEU A 82 8.26 -16.68 -12.19
C LEU A 82 8.64 -18.07 -11.72
N LEU A 83 7.69 -18.99 -11.72
CA LEU A 83 7.92 -20.38 -11.34
C LEU A 83 8.22 -21.16 -12.61
N CYS A 84 9.18 -22.07 -12.55
CA CYS A 84 9.50 -22.94 -13.65
C CYS A 84 8.28 -23.79 -14.02
N ALA A 85 7.87 -23.78 -15.28
CA ALA A 85 6.71 -24.56 -15.75
C ALA A 85 6.91 -26.09 -15.63
N GLN A 86 8.15 -26.55 -15.47
CA GLN A 86 8.49 -27.98 -15.40
C GLN A 86 8.74 -28.49 -13.98
N CYS A 87 9.33 -27.68 -13.10
CA CYS A 87 9.67 -28.12 -11.73
C CYS A 87 9.14 -27.21 -10.62
N GLY A 88 8.52 -26.07 -10.96
CA GLY A 88 8.01 -25.11 -9.99
C GLY A 88 9.06 -24.29 -9.25
N ALA A 89 10.36 -24.43 -9.57
CA ALA A 89 11.41 -23.65 -8.93
C ALA A 89 11.32 -22.15 -9.28
N PRO A 90 11.64 -21.23 -8.35
CA PRO A 90 11.66 -19.79 -8.64
C PRO A 90 12.75 -19.48 -9.66
N VAL A 91 12.41 -18.71 -10.71
CA VAL A 91 13.33 -18.32 -11.78
C VAL A 91 13.48 -16.80 -11.84
N PRO A 92 14.71 -16.29 -11.96
CA PRO A 92 14.97 -14.85 -11.99
C PRO A 92 14.50 -14.19 -13.31
N ALA A 93 14.41 -14.97 -14.39
CA ALA A 93 13.84 -14.56 -15.68
C ALA A 93 13.58 -15.80 -16.56
N GLY A 94 12.47 -15.82 -17.30
CA GLY A 94 12.10 -16.91 -18.22
C GLY A 94 11.03 -17.86 -17.67
N GLN A 95 10.65 -18.88 -18.45
CA GLN A 95 9.64 -19.88 -18.08
C GLN A 95 10.26 -21.16 -17.47
N PHE A 96 11.58 -21.32 -17.59
CA PHE A 96 12.32 -22.50 -17.15
C PHE A 96 13.53 -22.11 -16.30
N CYS A 97 13.85 -22.91 -15.27
CA CYS A 97 15.04 -22.68 -14.45
C CYS A 97 16.32 -23.08 -15.20
N LYS A 98 17.49 -22.69 -14.70
CA LYS A 98 18.80 -23.02 -15.31
C LYS A 98 19.00 -24.53 -15.52
N GLU A 99 18.39 -25.36 -14.68
CA GLU A 99 18.44 -26.82 -14.73
C GLU A 99 17.48 -27.42 -15.78
N CYS A 100 16.31 -26.80 -15.99
CA CYS A 100 15.31 -27.26 -16.96
C CYS A 100 15.53 -26.67 -18.36
N GLY A 101 16.06 -25.45 -18.46
CA GLY A 101 16.33 -24.76 -19.74
C GLY A 101 17.57 -25.29 -20.48
N THR A 102 18.51 -25.94 -19.79
CA THR A 102 19.65 -26.62 -20.43
C THR A 102 19.26 -27.93 -21.12
N GLN A 103 18.09 -28.49 -20.79
CA GLN A 103 17.59 -29.74 -21.35
C GLN A 103 16.73 -29.54 -22.61
N THR A 104 16.44 -28.31 -23.05
CA THR A 104 15.79 -28.11 -24.35
C THR A 104 16.84 -28.22 -25.46
N PRO A 105 16.87 -29.29 -26.27
CA PRO A 105 17.68 -29.30 -27.47
C PRO A 105 17.19 -28.17 -28.37
N ARG A 106 18.11 -27.33 -28.84
CA ARG A 106 17.84 -26.37 -29.92
C ARG A 106 17.27 -27.13 -31.11
N LYS A 107 15.95 -27.15 -31.27
CA LYS A 107 15.34 -27.51 -32.56
C LYS A 107 15.45 -26.31 -33.47
N ASN A 108 16.55 -26.34 -34.21
CA ASN A 108 16.73 -25.69 -35.50
C ASN A 108 15.47 -25.95 -36.36
N ARG A 109 14.73 -24.90 -36.72
CA ARG A 109 13.93 -24.87 -37.96
C ARG A 109 13.71 -23.44 -38.42
#